data_AF-A0A3M1TRN6-F1
#
_entry.id   AF-A0A3M1TRN6-F1
#
_cell.length_a   1.000
_cell.length_b   1.000
_cell.length_c   1.000
_cell.angle_alpha   90.00
_cell.angle_beta   90.00
_cell.angle_gamma   90.00
#
_symmetry.space_group_name_H-M   'P 1'
#
loop_
_entity.id
_entity.type
_entity.pdbx_description
1 polymer ?
#
loop_
_entity_poly.entity_id
_entity_poly.type
_entity_poly.pdbx_seq_one_letter_code
_entity_poly.pdbx_strand_id
1 'polypeptide(L)'
;MVMRKLCFLLVLAGWQFLALLHAQQTFIHHFGGELDEYATAVIQCSDGGYLLAGPTNSYGSGSSDIWVMKLDPDGQQLWRKLFGGRGTDLPHDLIETTEGEYVLAGYTQNSRGEKNALVFKIDHEGRMLWHHTFGGEDQDEARSIIQTRDGGFAVCGNTRSFAAAEIDIWVLRLDSEGEKIWENTVRSQSEEMGRSIVQTQDGGFVIAGYRDMSDKAAGEDKNADMILVKLNARGKGVWRKKLYGDVGNEVAEAIVETPEGDLVVAGWTQNPATRSMDGMLLKVNHRGNAIWKRTYGRSGRDLLYDLTPTADGGYALIGETADAQGIPSDLWLLRVDEDGRSLWERRLGDTQEEVGFSIDQAFDGGFVLGGLTKSFSEGGRDMWIVKTNLRGDTEPILPLIAQNIEDNSSSRNWDATLPGAGFKPNLYVLAVGVSRYNDPNVNLTFAHTDAEAVADRFKELEGTIYSEVKVKKILNEDATLVNLKMGISWLEREATQHDVILMFISSHGALDHKGNLYILPTDFNSYNLFATALNIRDLTEGVNGVPCKKLIFLDACHSGQSAYNLLDFASVKAANVNKIVEEVLGVEPGLTVMTSSSGREYSYENPKWGHGAFTKAILEGLDGQADLDLDEV
;
A
#
# COMPACT_ATOMS: atom_id res chain seq x y z
N MET A 1 6.61 41.64 2.42
CA MET A 1 5.15 41.58 2.19
C MET A 1 4.74 40.53 1.17
N VAL A 2 5.68 40.00 0.38
CA VAL A 2 5.47 38.91 -0.60
C VAL A 2 5.63 37.50 0.02
N MET A 3 6.46 37.32 1.05
CA MET A 3 6.54 36.06 1.82
C MET A 3 5.30 35.77 2.69
N ARG A 4 4.49 36.80 3.02
CA ARG A 4 3.27 36.62 3.82
C ARG A 4 2.15 35.88 3.07
N LYS A 5 2.27 35.72 1.74
CA LYS A 5 1.28 35.03 0.90
C LYS A 5 1.67 33.61 0.51
N LEU A 6 2.93 33.21 0.71
CA LEU A 6 3.40 31.85 0.40
C LEU A 6 3.27 30.92 1.63
N CYS A 7 3.46 31.47 2.84
CA CYS A 7 3.15 30.78 4.10
C CYS A 7 1.64 30.59 4.33
N PHE A 8 0.83 31.31 3.54
CA PHE A 8 -0.62 31.40 3.66
C PHE A 8 -1.37 30.15 3.18
N LEU A 9 -0.66 29.15 2.63
CA LEU A 9 -1.26 27.92 2.08
C LEU A 9 -0.80 26.65 2.78
N LEU A 10 0.15 26.72 3.72
CA LEU A 10 0.91 25.54 4.16
C LEU A 10 0.76 25.16 5.62
N VAL A 11 0.04 25.95 6.44
CA VAL A 11 0.08 25.72 7.89
C VAL A 11 -1.25 25.71 8.63
N LEU A 12 -2.37 26.01 7.95
CA LEU A 12 -3.74 25.74 8.44
C LEU A 12 -4.30 24.40 8.03
N ALA A 13 -3.44 23.40 8.05
CA ALA A 13 -3.88 22.11 7.58
C ALA A 13 -3.25 20.99 8.40
N GLY A 14 -3.01 21.30 9.67
CA GLY A 14 -2.59 20.35 10.69
C GLY A 14 -3.57 19.20 10.91
N TRP A 15 -4.82 19.29 10.41
CA TRP A 15 -5.75 18.14 10.27
C TRP A 15 -6.35 17.99 8.87
N GLN A 16 -6.21 18.97 7.96
CA GLN A 16 -6.76 18.89 6.59
C GLN A 16 -5.72 18.66 5.48
N PHE A 17 -4.41 18.78 5.71
CA PHE A 17 -3.36 18.60 4.68
C PHE A 17 -2.64 17.26 4.76
N LEU A 18 -2.65 16.56 5.90
CA LEU A 18 -1.97 15.26 6.00
C LEU A 18 -2.73 14.11 5.32
N ALA A 19 -3.88 14.42 4.70
CA ALA A 19 -4.59 13.57 3.75
C ALA A 19 -4.40 13.97 2.26
N LEU A 20 -3.57 14.97 1.93
CA LEU A 20 -3.62 15.65 0.63
C LEU A 20 -2.29 16.02 -0.04
N LEU A 21 -1.15 15.53 0.45
CA LEU A 21 0.17 15.93 -0.10
C LEU A 21 0.79 14.98 -1.15
N HIS A 22 0.00 14.09 -1.72
CA HIS A 22 0.29 13.54 -3.05
C HIS A 22 -0.91 13.83 -3.93
N ALA A 23 -0.65 14.21 -5.19
CA ALA A 23 -1.68 14.03 -6.20
C ALA A 23 -2.03 12.54 -6.15
N GLN A 24 -3.25 12.21 -5.73
CA GLN A 24 -3.71 10.84 -5.89
C GLN A 24 -3.97 10.70 -7.37
N GLN A 25 -2.92 10.30 -8.09
CA GLN A 25 -3.04 9.97 -9.49
C GLN A 25 -4.04 8.84 -9.58
N THR A 26 -5.05 9.07 -10.39
CA THR A 26 -6.02 8.06 -10.77
C THR A 26 -5.82 7.80 -12.24
N PHE A 27 -6.07 6.55 -12.63
CA PHE A 27 -6.07 6.16 -14.02
C PHE A 27 -7.03 5.00 -14.19
N ILE A 28 -7.48 4.85 -15.43
CA ILE A 28 -8.28 3.72 -15.87
C ILE A 28 -7.60 3.21 -17.13
N HIS A 29 -7.17 1.95 -17.10
CA HIS A 29 -6.64 1.29 -18.27
C HIS A 29 -7.34 -0.04 -18.48
N HIS A 30 -7.54 -0.39 -19.73
CA HIS A 30 -7.98 -1.70 -20.13
C HIS A 30 -6.99 -2.25 -21.17
N PHE A 31 -6.76 -3.55 -21.10
CA PHE A 31 -5.82 -4.24 -21.97
C PHE A 31 -6.44 -5.56 -22.43
N GLY A 32 -6.47 -5.78 -23.74
CA GLY A 32 -7.00 -7.01 -24.31
C GLY A 32 -6.99 -7.02 -25.84
N GLY A 33 -7.58 -8.06 -26.41
CA GLY A 33 -7.68 -8.30 -27.84
C GLY A 33 -9.11 -8.65 -28.28
N GLU A 34 -9.22 -9.53 -29.28
CA GLU A 34 -10.51 -9.91 -29.86
C GLU A 34 -11.34 -10.86 -28.97
N LEU A 35 -10.69 -11.53 -28.01
CA LEU A 35 -11.28 -12.50 -27.08
C LEU A 35 -11.19 -12.00 -25.63
N ASP A 36 -11.50 -12.86 -24.66
CA ASP A 36 -11.59 -12.45 -23.26
C ASP A 36 -10.24 -12.43 -22.53
N GLU A 37 -10.00 -11.33 -21.83
CA GLU A 37 -8.96 -11.05 -20.85
C GLU A 37 -9.60 -10.53 -19.56
N TYR A 38 -9.02 -10.85 -18.41
CA TYR A 38 -9.44 -10.28 -17.12
C TYR A 38 -8.32 -10.40 -16.09
N ALA A 39 -8.20 -9.47 -15.14
CA ALA A 39 -7.24 -9.58 -14.04
C ALA A 39 -7.87 -10.39 -12.89
N THR A 40 -7.23 -11.49 -12.51
CA THR A 40 -7.59 -12.26 -11.32
C THR A 40 -6.88 -11.77 -10.07
N ALA A 41 -5.72 -11.13 -10.22
CA ALA A 41 -4.94 -10.56 -9.13
C ALA A 41 -4.32 -9.22 -9.52
N VAL A 42 -4.28 -8.28 -8.57
CA VAL A 42 -3.57 -7.01 -8.69
C VAL A 42 -2.86 -6.67 -7.37
N ILE A 43 -1.66 -6.11 -7.47
CA ILE A 43 -0.93 -5.56 -6.31
C ILE A 43 -0.25 -4.24 -6.70
N GLN A 44 -0.07 -3.35 -5.72
CA GLN A 44 0.95 -2.32 -5.81
C GLN A 44 2.30 -2.91 -5.37
N CYS A 45 3.32 -2.76 -6.21
CA CYS A 45 4.66 -3.24 -5.93
C CYS A 45 5.45 -2.24 -5.08
N SER A 46 6.49 -2.71 -4.40
CA SER A 46 7.42 -1.92 -3.59
C SER A 46 8.08 -0.76 -4.33
N ASP A 47 8.25 -0.88 -5.66
CA ASP A 47 8.74 0.17 -6.56
C ASP A 47 7.71 1.28 -6.86
N GLY A 48 6.50 1.18 -6.30
CA GLY A 48 5.38 2.11 -6.49
C GLY A 48 4.55 1.85 -7.74
N GLY A 49 5.01 1.00 -8.66
CA GLY A 49 4.23 0.57 -9.83
C GLY A 49 3.25 -0.55 -9.48
N TYR A 50 2.61 -1.11 -10.50
CA TYR A 50 1.52 -2.07 -10.31
C TYR A 50 1.77 -3.35 -11.10
N LEU A 51 1.37 -4.49 -10.55
CA LEU A 51 1.46 -5.78 -11.25
C LEU A 51 0.08 -6.44 -11.30
N LEU A 52 -0.28 -6.92 -12.48
CA LEU A 52 -1.51 -7.63 -12.74
C LEU A 52 -1.22 -9.01 -13.30
N ALA A 53 -2.05 -9.97 -12.93
CA ALA A 53 -2.07 -11.29 -13.52
C ALA A 53 -3.50 -11.69 -13.86
N GLY A 54 -3.64 -12.40 -14.98
CA GLY A 54 -4.93 -12.90 -15.43
C GLY A 54 -4.81 -13.79 -16.67
N PRO A 55 -5.85 -14.52 -17.06
CA PRO A 55 -5.84 -15.21 -18.35
C PRO A 55 -5.94 -14.23 -19.52
N THR A 56 -5.39 -14.66 -20.64
CA THR A 56 -5.72 -14.12 -21.96
C THR A 56 -6.15 -15.25 -22.89
N ASN A 57 -7.21 -15.02 -23.64
CA ASN A 57 -7.65 -15.89 -24.72
C ASN A 57 -7.21 -15.35 -26.09
N SER A 58 -6.83 -14.07 -26.16
CA SER A 58 -6.37 -13.40 -27.37
C SER A 58 -4.91 -13.67 -27.73
N TYR A 59 -4.06 -13.96 -26.74
CA TYR A 59 -2.61 -14.10 -26.93
C TYR A 59 -2.10 -15.44 -26.41
N GLY A 60 -1.01 -15.94 -26.99
CA GLY A 60 -0.31 -17.15 -26.53
C GLY A 60 -0.49 -18.37 -27.44
N SER A 61 -0.26 -19.57 -26.90
CA SER A 61 -0.18 -20.85 -27.63
C SER A 61 -1.22 -21.91 -27.19
N GLY A 62 -2.17 -21.54 -26.32
CA GLY A 62 -3.22 -22.42 -25.81
C GLY A 62 -4.64 -21.86 -25.92
N SER A 63 -5.57 -22.45 -25.17
CA SER A 63 -6.95 -21.98 -25.04
C SER A 63 -7.05 -20.74 -24.13
N SER A 64 -6.23 -20.69 -23.08
CA SER A 64 -5.98 -19.51 -22.26
C SER A 64 -4.55 -19.59 -21.74
N ASP A 65 -3.81 -18.50 -21.79
CA ASP A 65 -2.47 -18.41 -21.22
C ASP A 65 -2.43 -17.38 -20.08
N ILE A 66 -1.46 -17.51 -19.18
CA ILE A 66 -1.24 -16.57 -18.08
C ILE A 66 -0.61 -15.30 -18.65
N TRP A 67 -1.29 -14.18 -18.50
CA TRP A 67 -0.81 -12.86 -18.86
C TRP A 67 -0.44 -12.06 -17.62
N VAL A 68 0.83 -11.70 -17.52
CA VAL A 68 1.36 -10.86 -16.43
C VAL A 68 1.79 -9.52 -17.00
N MET A 69 1.36 -8.43 -16.38
CA MET A 69 1.62 -7.07 -16.83
C MET A 69 2.13 -6.20 -15.69
N LYS A 70 3.29 -5.57 -15.90
CA LYS A 70 3.86 -4.57 -14.99
C LYS A 70 3.62 -3.18 -15.54
N LEU A 71 3.10 -2.31 -14.68
CA LEU A 71 2.93 -0.89 -14.90
C LEU A 71 3.89 -0.10 -14.02
N ASP A 72 4.24 1.10 -14.47
CA ASP A 72 4.92 2.10 -13.65
C ASP A 72 3.93 2.82 -12.69
N PRO A 73 4.42 3.68 -11.78
CA PRO A 73 3.55 4.40 -10.84
C PRO A 73 2.51 5.30 -11.51
N ASP A 74 2.73 5.75 -12.76
CA ASP A 74 1.81 6.58 -13.55
C ASP A 74 0.82 5.72 -14.37
N GLY A 75 0.80 4.39 -14.16
CA GLY A 75 -0.09 3.45 -14.83
C GLY A 75 0.34 3.05 -16.24
N GLN A 76 1.51 3.48 -16.72
CA GLN A 76 2.00 3.12 -18.05
C GLN A 76 2.60 1.73 -18.07
N GLN A 77 2.35 0.99 -19.14
CA GLN A 77 2.87 -0.37 -19.29
C GLN A 77 4.40 -0.37 -19.44
N LEU A 78 5.10 -0.99 -18.48
CA LEU A 78 6.53 -1.24 -18.54
C LEU A 78 6.83 -2.49 -19.37
N TRP A 79 6.19 -3.59 -19.03
CA TRP A 79 6.35 -4.85 -19.73
C TRP A 79 5.13 -5.76 -19.56
N ARG A 80 5.02 -6.73 -20.48
CA ARG A 80 4.06 -7.83 -20.38
C ARG A 80 4.71 -9.16 -20.73
N LYS A 81 4.29 -10.25 -20.07
CA LYS A 81 4.78 -11.61 -20.26
C LYS A 81 3.62 -12.58 -20.39
N LEU A 82 3.85 -13.62 -21.19
CA LEU A 82 2.92 -14.74 -21.36
C LEU A 82 3.58 -16.00 -20.81
N PHE A 83 2.87 -16.73 -19.96
CA PHE A 83 3.28 -18.01 -19.43
C PHE A 83 2.17 -19.03 -19.69
N GLY A 84 2.54 -20.21 -20.17
CA GLY A 84 1.57 -21.26 -20.47
C GLY A 84 2.00 -22.11 -21.65
N GLY A 85 1.22 -23.17 -21.89
CA GLY A 85 1.52 -24.22 -22.84
C GLY A 85 0.49 -24.28 -23.97
N ARG A 86 0.10 -25.50 -24.35
CA ARG A 86 -0.96 -25.74 -25.33
C ARG A 86 -2.34 -25.88 -24.70
N GLY A 87 -2.40 -26.02 -23.38
CA GLY A 87 -3.65 -26.18 -22.64
C GLY A 87 -4.18 -24.84 -22.15
N THR A 88 -5.06 -24.91 -21.16
CA THR A 88 -5.45 -23.74 -20.36
C THR A 88 -4.51 -23.57 -19.18
N ASP A 89 -3.93 -22.39 -19.06
CA ASP A 89 -3.06 -21.95 -17.97
C ASP A 89 -3.66 -20.68 -17.34
N LEU A 90 -3.87 -20.69 -16.02
CA LEU A 90 -4.64 -19.65 -15.33
C LEU A 90 -3.96 -19.24 -14.02
N PRO A 91 -3.71 -17.94 -13.79
CA PRO A 91 -3.33 -17.44 -12.48
C PRO A 91 -4.59 -17.21 -11.63
N HIS A 92 -4.49 -17.48 -10.33
CA HIS A 92 -5.53 -17.19 -9.36
C HIS A 92 -5.09 -16.13 -8.34
N ASP A 93 -3.80 -16.10 -7.99
CA ASP A 93 -3.27 -15.18 -6.98
C ASP A 93 -1.81 -14.82 -7.27
N LEU A 94 -1.37 -13.67 -6.78
CA LEU A 94 -0.06 -13.06 -7.02
C LEU A 94 0.38 -12.26 -5.80
N ILE A 95 1.64 -12.45 -5.39
CA ILE A 95 2.27 -11.66 -4.33
C ILE A 95 3.66 -11.15 -4.75
N GLU A 96 4.09 -10.05 -4.16
CA GLU A 96 5.50 -9.63 -4.16
C GLU A 96 6.19 -10.20 -2.91
N THR A 97 7.40 -10.73 -3.08
CA THR A 97 8.25 -11.21 -1.99
C THR A 97 8.90 -10.05 -1.27
N THR A 98 9.35 -10.27 -0.03
CA THR A 98 10.23 -9.33 0.70
C THR A 98 11.54 -8.99 -0.02
N GLU A 99 11.92 -9.77 -1.03
CA GLU A 99 13.11 -9.57 -1.86
C GLU A 99 12.80 -8.81 -3.16
N GLY A 100 11.54 -8.42 -3.39
CA GLY A 100 11.09 -7.64 -4.55
C GLY A 100 10.85 -8.46 -5.82
N GLU A 101 10.70 -9.78 -5.70
CA GLU A 101 10.32 -10.65 -6.82
C GLU A 101 8.84 -11.02 -6.73
N TYR A 102 8.30 -11.68 -7.75
CA TYR A 102 6.87 -11.97 -7.81
C TYR A 102 6.61 -13.48 -7.82
N VAL A 103 5.63 -13.93 -7.05
CA VAL A 103 5.22 -15.33 -6.99
C VAL A 103 3.74 -15.43 -7.31
N LEU A 104 3.41 -16.30 -8.26
CA LEU A 104 2.06 -16.53 -8.72
C LEU A 104 1.63 -17.96 -8.42
N ALA A 105 0.35 -18.11 -8.11
CA ALA A 105 -0.30 -19.41 -7.92
C ALA A 105 -1.51 -19.54 -8.84
N GLY A 106 -1.75 -20.75 -9.33
CA GLY A 106 -2.81 -21.03 -10.29
C GLY A 106 -2.86 -22.50 -10.69
N TYR A 107 -3.18 -22.76 -11.96
CA TYR A 107 -3.07 -24.10 -12.53
C TYR A 107 -2.58 -24.08 -13.97
N THR A 108 -2.02 -25.21 -14.39
CA THR A 108 -1.65 -25.52 -15.78
C THR A 108 -2.38 -26.78 -16.23
N GLN A 109 -2.84 -26.81 -17.48
CA GLN A 109 -3.52 -27.95 -18.06
C GLN A 109 -2.66 -28.65 -19.11
N ASN A 110 -2.56 -29.97 -18.99
CA ASN A 110 -1.85 -30.78 -19.98
C ASN A 110 -2.72 -31.10 -21.21
N SER A 111 -2.14 -31.78 -22.20
CA SER A 111 -2.83 -32.13 -23.46
C SER A 111 -4.00 -33.12 -23.30
N ARG A 112 -4.18 -33.74 -22.12
CA ARG A 112 -5.31 -34.64 -21.82
C ARG A 112 -6.46 -33.91 -21.12
N GLY A 113 -6.27 -32.64 -20.76
CA GLY A 113 -7.25 -31.86 -20.00
C GLY A 113 -7.08 -31.98 -18.48
N GLU A 114 -6.03 -32.66 -17.99
CA GLU A 114 -5.73 -32.79 -16.56
C GLU A 114 -5.07 -31.48 -16.06
N LYS A 115 -5.61 -30.90 -14.99
CA LYS A 115 -5.08 -29.69 -14.34
C LYS A 115 -4.15 -30.06 -13.19
N ASN A 116 -3.01 -29.39 -13.11
CA ASN A 116 -2.14 -29.43 -11.93
C ASN A 116 -1.98 -28.02 -11.37
N ALA A 117 -1.89 -27.90 -10.05
CA ALA A 117 -1.58 -26.65 -9.40
C ALA A 117 -0.21 -26.17 -9.88
N LEU A 118 -0.13 -24.89 -10.23
CA LEU A 118 1.10 -24.25 -10.69
C LEU A 118 1.48 -23.18 -9.69
N VAL A 119 2.73 -23.18 -9.24
CA VAL A 119 3.34 -22.07 -8.50
C VAL A 119 4.62 -21.69 -9.21
N PHE A 120 4.82 -20.42 -9.50
CA PHE A 120 6.04 -19.97 -10.17
C PHE A 120 6.49 -18.61 -9.67
N LYS A 121 7.80 -18.39 -9.72
CA LYS A 121 8.46 -17.15 -9.31
C LYS A 121 9.13 -16.50 -10.50
N ILE A 122 8.96 -15.19 -10.63
CA ILE A 122 9.57 -14.35 -11.66
C ILE A 122 10.30 -13.19 -11.01
N ASP A 123 11.36 -12.70 -11.64
CA ASP A 123 12.05 -11.49 -11.19
C ASP A 123 11.31 -10.20 -11.58
N HIS A 124 11.86 -9.06 -11.17
CA HIS A 124 11.31 -7.72 -11.43
C HIS A 124 11.19 -7.36 -12.92
N GLU A 125 11.91 -8.05 -13.81
CA GLU A 125 11.77 -7.90 -15.28
C GLU A 125 10.86 -8.96 -15.92
N GLY A 126 10.20 -9.77 -15.09
CA GLY A 126 9.27 -10.82 -15.50
C GLY A 126 9.97 -12.02 -16.14
N ARG A 127 11.23 -12.29 -15.82
CA ARG A 127 11.93 -13.51 -16.23
C ARG A 127 11.63 -14.61 -15.22
N MET A 128 11.35 -15.81 -15.72
CA MET A 128 11.12 -17.00 -14.90
C MET A 128 12.38 -17.34 -14.09
N LEU A 129 12.26 -17.41 -12.76
CA LEU A 129 13.30 -17.89 -11.86
C LEU A 129 13.13 -19.39 -11.62
N TRP A 130 11.92 -19.80 -11.23
CA TRP A 130 11.55 -21.20 -11.07
C TRP A 130 10.04 -21.38 -11.24
N HIS A 131 9.62 -22.61 -11.56
CA HIS A 131 8.23 -23.02 -11.53
C HIS A 131 8.12 -24.45 -11.02
N HIS A 132 7.03 -24.75 -10.31
CA HIS A 132 6.70 -26.07 -9.81
C HIS A 132 5.25 -26.40 -10.10
N THR A 133 5.00 -27.65 -10.48
CA THR A 133 3.65 -28.19 -10.64
C THR A 133 3.38 -29.21 -9.55
N PHE A 134 2.24 -29.09 -8.90
CA PHE A 134 1.81 -30.00 -7.84
C PHE A 134 0.44 -30.58 -8.18
N GLY A 135 0.25 -31.86 -7.89
CA GLY A 135 -1.00 -32.55 -8.16
C GLY A 135 -0.78 -34.05 -8.36
N GLY A 136 -1.82 -34.74 -8.80
CA GLY A 136 -1.83 -36.17 -9.08
C GLY A 136 -2.38 -36.48 -10.47
N GLU A 137 -3.19 -37.55 -10.56
CA GLU A 137 -3.74 -38.03 -11.83
C GLU A 137 -5.05 -37.34 -12.25
N ASP A 138 -5.61 -36.48 -11.39
CA ASP A 138 -6.87 -35.78 -11.60
C ASP A 138 -6.68 -34.24 -11.47
N GLN A 139 -7.77 -33.49 -11.34
CA GLN A 139 -7.76 -32.04 -11.33
C GLN A 139 -7.25 -31.49 -9.98
N ASP A 140 -6.18 -30.69 -10.03
CA ASP A 140 -5.63 -29.96 -8.90
C ASP A 140 -5.37 -28.50 -9.29
N GLU A 141 -5.62 -27.56 -8.38
CA GLU A 141 -5.42 -26.13 -8.61
C GLU A 141 -5.01 -25.40 -7.33
N ALA A 142 -4.13 -24.41 -7.46
CA ALA A 142 -3.80 -23.47 -6.38
C ALA A 142 -4.66 -22.21 -6.54
N ARG A 143 -5.30 -21.76 -5.46
CA ARG A 143 -6.24 -20.63 -5.47
C ARG A 143 -5.72 -19.38 -4.79
N SER A 144 -4.97 -19.53 -3.72
CA SER A 144 -4.38 -18.40 -2.99
C SER A 144 -3.00 -18.76 -2.47
N ILE A 145 -2.11 -17.77 -2.42
CA ILE A 145 -0.73 -17.88 -1.98
C ILE A 145 -0.34 -16.70 -1.08
N ILE A 146 0.42 -17.00 -0.03
CA ILE A 146 1.04 -16.00 0.84
C ILE A 146 2.51 -16.33 1.05
N GLN A 147 3.35 -15.30 1.22
CA GLN A 147 4.69 -15.49 1.75
C GLN A 147 4.60 -15.70 3.27
N THR A 148 5.27 -16.73 3.77
CA THR A 148 5.32 -17.01 5.20
C THR A 148 6.44 -16.24 5.87
N ARG A 149 6.32 -15.96 7.17
CA ARG A 149 7.30 -15.18 7.96
C ARG A 149 8.74 -15.73 7.95
N ASP A 150 8.92 -16.99 7.60
CA ASP A 150 10.24 -17.65 7.46
C ASP A 150 10.78 -17.60 6.01
N GLY A 151 10.15 -16.82 5.12
CA GLY A 151 10.59 -16.57 3.74
C GLY A 151 10.07 -17.58 2.70
N GLY A 152 9.40 -18.66 3.13
CA GLY A 152 8.75 -19.61 2.21
C GLY A 152 7.35 -19.19 1.79
N PHE A 153 6.54 -20.14 1.29
CA PHE A 153 5.16 -19.90 0.84
C PHE A 153 4.14 -20.86 1.44
N ALA A 154 2.92 -20.39 1.66
CA ALA A 154 1.77 -21.24 1.94
C ALA A 154 0.71 -21.03 0.86
N VAL A 155 0.16 -22.13 0.36
CA VAL A 155 -0.79 -22.14 -0.75
C VAL A 155 -2.01 -22.93 -0.33
N CYS A 156 -3.21 -22.42 -0.60
CA CYS A 156 -4.42 -23.23 -0.55
C CYS A 156 -5.08 -23.33 -1.93
N GLY A 157 -5.81 -24.42 -2.14
CA GLY A 157 -6.60 -24.63 -3.33
C GLY A 157 -7.41 -25.91 -3.23
N ASN A 158 -7.63 -26.55 -4.38
CA ASN A 158 -8.55 -27.67 -4.49
C ASN A 158 -7.82 -28.88 -5.10
N THR A 159 -8.15 -30.07 -4.62
CA THR A 159 -7.65 -31.34 -5.17
C THR A 159 -8.80 -32.29 -5.43
N ARG A 160 -8.77 -32.97 -6.58
CA ARG A 160 -9.52 -34.21 -6.85
C ARG A 160 -8.63 -35.45 -6.71
N SER A 161 -7.33 -35.29 -6.96
CA SER A 161 -6.34 -36.37 -6.93
C SER A 161 -6.17 -37.01 -5.56
N PHE A 162 -6.32 -36.24 -4.48
CA PHE A 162 -6.09 -36.69 -3.11
C PHE A 162 -7.34 -36.62 -2.22
N ALA A 163 -8.49 -36.30 -2.81
CA ALA A 163 -9.73 -36.08 -2.10
C ALA A 163 -10.36 -37.37 -1.59
N ALA A 164 -11.05 -37.28 -0.45
CA ALA A 164 -11.91 -38.32 0.07
C ALA A 164 -13.33 -38.26 -0.52
N ALA A 165 -13.77 -37.07 -0.92
CA ALA A 165 -14.93 -36.83 -1.79
C ALA A 165 -14.45 -36.52 -3.22
N GLU A 166 -15.28 -35.92 -4.08
CA GLU A 166 -14.88 -35.50 -5.43
C GLU A 166 -13.86 -34.34 -5.39
N ILE A 167 -14.00 -33.39 -4.45
CA ILE A 167 -13.11 -32.24 -4.27
C ILE A 167 -12.88 -31.99 -2.78
N ASP A 168 -11.62 -31.87 -2.36
CA ASP A 168 -11.26 -31.43 -1.01
C ASP A 168 -10.35 -30.19 -1.05
N ILE A 169 -10.35 -29.41 0.04
CA ILE A 169 -9.38 -28.35 0.28
C ILE A 169 -7.97 -28.97 0.36
N TRP A 170 -7.04 -28.40 -0.38
CA TRP A 170 -5.63 -28.78 -0.36
C TRP A 170 -4.75 -27.62 0.06
N VAL A 171 -3.76 -27.91 0.91
CA VAL A 171 -2.82 -26.91 1.44
C VAL A 171 -1.40 -27.39 1.23
N LEU A 172 -0.57 -26.52 0.66
CA LEU A 172 0.87 -26.73 0.48
C LEU A 172 1.65 -25.74 1.33
N ARG A 173 2.77 -26.22 1.89
CA ARG A 173 3.82 -25.38 2.46
C ARG A 173 5.08 -25.61 1.66
N LEU A 174 5.65 -24.53 1.14
CA LEU A 174 6.81 -24.53 0.25
C LEU A 174 7.98 -23.74 0.87
N ASP A 175 9.22 -24.12 0.64
CA ASP A 175 10.36 -23.28 1.03
C ASP A 175 10.52 -22.06 0.09
N SER A 176 11.58 -21.26 0.28
CA SER A 176 11.85 -20.07 -0.52
C SER A 176 12.15 -20.37 -2.01
N GLU A 177 12.55 -21.61 -2.31
CA GLU A 177 12.80 -22.10 -3.67
C GLU A 177 11.57 -22.77 -4.28
N GLY A 178 10.44 -22.72 -3.58
CA GLY A 178 9.18 -23.32 -4.00
C GLY A 178 9.13 -24.84 -3.81
N GLU A 179 10.12 -25.46 -3.15
CA GLU A 179 10.12 -26.90 -2.91
C GLU A 179 9.15 -27.28 -1.78
N LYS A 180 8.43 -28.40 -1.95
CA LYS A 180 7.41 -28.84 -0.99
C LYS A 180 8.04 -29.25 0.34
N ILE A 181 7.71 -28.51 1.41
CA ILE A 181 8.01 -28.88 2.81
C ILE A 181 6.98 -29.89 3.32
N TRP A 182 5.69 -29.57 3.16
CA TRP A 182 4.60 -30.49 3.48
C TRP A 182 3.35 -30.16 2.66
N GLU A 183 2.46 -31.14 2.54
CA GLU A 183 1.10 -30.96 2.01
C GLU A 183 0.08 -31.56 2.97
N ASN A 184 -1.13 -31.01 2.95
CA ASN A 184 -2.26 -31.56 3.67
C ASN A 184 -3.55 -31.40 2.88
N THR A 185 -4.28 -32.50 2.74
CA THR A 185 -5.66 -32.50 2.25
C THR A 185 -6.61 -32.45 3.45
N VAL A 186 -7.38 -31.38 3.52
CA VAL A 186 -8.39 -31.16 4.57
C VAL A 186 -9.63 -31.98 4.19
N ARG A 187 -9.56 -33.28 4.49
CA ARG A 187 -10.56 -34.25 4.07
C ARG A 187 -11.95 -33.95 4.65
N SER A 188 -12.96 -34.13 3.79
CA SER A 188 -14.37 -34.09 4.15
C SER A 188 -15.14 -35.27 3.53
N GLN A 189 -16.42 -35.41 3.86
CA GLN A 189 -17.33 -36.38 3.22
C GLN A 189 -18.23 -35.71 2.17
N SER A 190 -17.88 -34.49 1.80
CA SER A 190 -18.58 -33.62 0.87
C SER A 190 -17.56 -32.74 0.18
N GLU A 191 -17.94 -32.20 -0.96
CA GLU A 191 -17.07 -31.31 -1.71
C GLU A 191 -16.81 -30.03 -0.92
N GLU A 192 -15.54 -29.72 -0.72
CA GLU A 192 -15.09 -28.51 -0.03
C GLU A 192 -13.99 -27.84 -0.84
N MET A 193 -14.14 -26.53 -1.03
CA MET A 193 -13.25 -25.73 -1.86
C MET A 193 -12.60 -24.64 -1.04
N GLY A 194 -11.29 -24.47 -1.19
CA GLY A 194 -10.49 -23.44 -0.52
C GLY A 194 -10.35 -22.23 -1.44
N ARG A 195 -10.62 -21.03 -0.91
CA ARG A 195 -10.56 -19.78 -1.68
C ARG A 195 -9.39 -18.90 -1.27
N SER A 196 -9.17 -18.72 0.04
CA SER A 196 -8.13 -17.83 0.55
C SER A 196 -7.46 -18.40 1.80
N ILE A 197 -6.18 -18.08 1.98
CA ILE A 197 -5.35 -18.52 3.11
C ILE A 197 -4.66 -17.33 3.78
N VAL A 198 -4.60 -17.34 5.11
CA VAL A 198 -3.80 -16.39 5.90
C VAL A 198 -2.91 -17.11 6.91
N GLN A 199 -1.69 -16.61 7.13
CA GLN A 199 -0.82 -17.09 8.19
C GLN A 199 -1.14 -16.35 9.50
N THR A 200 -1.62 -17.09 10.49
CA THR A 200 -2.00 -16.52 11.78
C THR A 200 -0.79 -16.16 12.64
N GLN A 201 -0.95 -15.26 13.62
CA GLN A 201 0.13 -14.81 14.52
C GLN A 201 0.82 -15.97 15.28
N ASP A 202 0.08 -17.05 15.56
CA ASP A 202 0.61 -18.29 16.17
C ASP A 202 1.49 -19.15 15.22
N GLY A 203 1.71 -18.69 13.99
CA GLY A 203 2.49 -19.35 12.95
C GLY A 203 1.76 -20.45 12.20
N GLY A 204 0.51 -20.75 12.54
CA GLY A 204 -0.35 -21.63 11.74
C GLY A 204 -1.08 -20.92 10.61
N PHE A 205 -2.12 -21.55 10.09
CA PHE A 205 -2.83 -21.08 8.90
C PHE A 205 -4.33 -21.19 9.08
N VAL A 206 -5.08 -20.23 8.55
CA VAL A 206 -6.54 -20.35 8.38
C VAL A 206 -6.89 -20.29 6.92
N ILE A 207 -7.74 -21.22 6.49
CA ILE A 207 -8.28 -21.30 5.15
C ILE A 207 -9.76 -20.93 5.23
N ALA A 208 -10.19 -20.04 4.35
CA ALA A 208 -11.58 -19.72 4.10
C ALA A 208 -12.06 -20.31 2.78
N GLY A 209 -13.30 -20.76 2.76
CA GLY A 209 -13.91 -21.34 1.58
C GLY A 209 -15.34 -21.78 1.84
N TYR A 210 -15.82 -22.73 1.05
CA TYR A 210 -17.18 -23.25 1.19
C TYR A 210 -17.24 -24.73 0.88
N ARG A 211 -18.31 -25.34 1.37
CA ARG A 211 -18.74 -26.68 1.05
C ARG A 211 -19.78 -26.61 -0.05
N ASP A 212 -19.59 -27.33 -1.14
CA ASP A 212 -20.59 -27.48 -2.19
C ASP A 212 -21.44 -28.73 -1.94
N MET A 213 -22.75 -28.57 -2.10
CA MET A 213 -23.77 -29.60 -1.85
C MET A 213 -24.74 -29.72 -3.03
N SER A 214 -24.46 -29.05 -4.14
CA SER A 214 -25.34 -28.95 -5.31
C SER A 214 -25.69 -30.32 -5.92
N ASP A 215 -24.75 -31.26 -5.90
CA ASP A 215 -24.87 -32.60 -6.48
C ASP A 215 -25.64 -33.63 -5.62
N LYS A 216 -26.17 -33.22 -4.47
CA LYS A 216 -26.95 -34.12 -3.59
C LYS A 216 -28.29 -34.58 -4.18
N ALA A 217 -28.79 -35.70 -3.66
CA ALA A 217 -30.06 -36.28 -4.04
C ALA A 217 -31.25 -35.33 -3.84
N ALA A 218 -32.32 -35.53 -4.60
CA ALA A 218 -33.55 -34.74 -4.49
C ALA A 218 -34.15 -34.83 -3.09
N GLY A 219 -34.39 -33.69 -2.44
CA GLY A 219 -34.95 -33.59 -1.09
C GLY A 219 -33.92 -33.32 0.01
N GLU A 220 -32.62 -33.29 -0.31
CA GLU A 220 -31.56 -32.83 0.60
C GLU A 220 -31.25 -31.33 0.42
N ASP A 221 -30.67 -30.71 1.45
CA ASP A 221 -30.13 -29.36 1.35
C ASP A 221 -28.95 -29.34 0.39
N LYS A 222 -29.06 -28.49 -0.64
CA LYS A 222 -28.11 -28.31 -1.74
C LYS A 222 -27.32 -27.01 -1.64
N ASN A 223 -27.51 -26.26 -0.55
CA ASN A 223 -26.90 -24.96 -0.40
C ASN A 223 -25.40 -25.07 -0.08
N ALA A 224 -24.64 -24.10 -0.57
CA ALA A 224 -23.24 -23.95 -0.19
C ALA A 224 -23.12 -23.48 1.27
N ASP A 225 -22.24 -24.12 2.04
CA ASP A 225 -21.98 -23.72 3.43
C ASP A 225 -20.59 -23.10 3.56
N MET A 226 -20.46 -21.90 4.12
CA MET A 226 -19.15 -21.33 4.39
C MET A 226 -18.42 -22.14 5.47
N ILE A 227 -17.14 -22.42 5.21
CA ILE A 227 -16.25 -23.15 6.11
C ILE A 227 -14.97 -22.37 6.38
N LEU A 228 -14.52 -22.46 7.64
CA LEU A 228 -13.19 -22.01 8.06
C LEU A 228 -12.43 -23.18 8.66
N VAL A 229 -11.16 -23.34 8.26
CA VAL A 229 -10.30 -24.42 8.73
C VAL A 229 -9.00 -23.84 9.25
N LYS A 230 -8.67 -24.13 10.51
CA LYS A 230 -7.38 -23.79 11.11
C LYS A 230 -6.44 -24.98 11.11
N LEU A 231 -5.25 -24.76 10.60
CA LEU A 231 -4.10 -25.65 10.71
C LEU A 231 -3.05 -25.01 11.64
N ASN A 232 -2.23 -25.84 12.27
CA ASN A 232 -1.02 -25.37 12.94
C ASN A 232 0.14 -25.21 11.94
N ALA A 233 1.29 -24.71 12.40
CA ALA A 233 2.47 -24.48 11.55
C ALA A 233 2.99 -25.74 10.81
N ARG A 234 2.66 -26.94 11.29
CA ARG A 234 3.03 -28.23 10.70
C ARG A 234 1.92 -28.82 9.82
N GLY A 235 0.92 -28.02 9.48
CA GLY A 235 -0.22 -28.42 8.65
C GLY A 235 -1.26 -29.28 9.37
N LYS A 236 -1.12 -29.59 10.67
CA LYS A 236 -2.12 -30.43 11.38
C LYS A 236 -3.36 -29.60 11.72
N GLY A 237 -4.55 -30.17 11.49
CA GLY A 237 -5.83 -29.56 11.86
C GLY A 237 -5.94 -29.23 13.35
N VAL A 238 -6.39 -28.00 13.63
CA VAL A 238 -6.64 -27.46 14.99
C VAL A 238 -8.14 -27.36 15.23
N TRP A 239 -8.86 -26.66 14.35
CA TRP A 239 -10.31 -26.56 14.39
C TRP A 239 -10.88 -26.42 12.97
N ARG A 240 -12.15 -26.79 12.84
CA ARG A 240 -12.98 -26.65 11.63
C ARG A 240 -14.32 -26.06 12.06
N LYS A 241 -14.80 -25.06 11.33
CA LYS A 241 -16.06 -24.36 11.63
C LYS A 241 -16.92 -24.28 10.38
N LYS A 242 -18.13 -24.83 10.47
CA LYS A 242 -19.27 -24.44 9.64
C LYS A 242 -20.01 -23.36 10.44
N LEU A 243 -20.02 -22.13 9.96
CA LEU A 243 -20.59 -20.99 10.72
C LEU A 243 -21.98 -20.58 10.25
N TYR A 244 -22.23 -20.69 8.95
CA TYR A 244 -23.49 -20.35 8.30
C TYR A 244 -23.75 -21.41 7.19
N GLY A 245 -24.93 -21.39 6.56
CA GLY A 245 -25.29 -22.30 5.48
C GLY A 245 -26.57 -23.11 5.71
N ASP A 246 -27.28 -22.92 6.84
CA ASP A 246 -28.50 -23.69 7.11
C ASP A 246 -29.70 -23.27 6.24
N VAL A 247 -29.65 -22.08 5.61
CA VAL A 247 -30.66 -21.65 4.63
C VAL A 247 -30.06 -20.68 3.60
N GLY A 248 -29.96 -21.12 2.34
CA GLY A 248 -29.32 -20.34 1.28
C GLY A 248 -27.80 -20.56 1.21
N ASN A 249 -27.20 -20.16 0.09
CA ASN A 249 -25.76 -20.31 -0.15
C ASN A 249 -24.95 -19.29 0.66
N GLU A 250 -23.95 -19.74 1.40
CA GLU A 250 -22.90 -18.90 1.97
C GLU A 250 -21.53 -19.30 1.43
N VAL A 251 -20.82 -18.32 0.89
CA VAL A 251 -19.49 -18.51 0.31
C VAL A 251 -18.52 -17.51 0.93
N ALA A 252 -17.35 -18.00 1.35
CA ALA A 252 -16.20 -17.16 1.68
C ALA A 252 -15.23 -17.14 0.50
N GLU A 253 -14.82 -15.93 0.13
CA GLU A 253 -13.90 -15.69 -0.98
C GLU A 253 -12.52 -15.21 -0.49
N ALA A 254 -12.49 -14.30 0.49
CA ALA A 254 -11.25 -13.74 1.02
C ALA A 254 -11.21 -13.76 2.56
N ILE A 255 -10.00 -13.87 3.13
CA ILE A 255 -9.77 -13.82 4.58
C ILE A 255 -8.50 -13.03 4.91
N VAL A 256 -8.57 -12.24 5.97
CA VAL A 256 -7.42 -11.55 6.57
C VAL A 256 -7.41 -11.74 8.09
N GLU A 257 -6.23 -11.63 8.70
CA GLU A 257 -6.05 -11.60 10.15
C GLU A 257 -5.87 -10.16 10.62
N THR A 258 -6.57 -9.76 11.68
CA THR A 258 -6.43 -8.42 12.29
C THR A 258 -5.21 -8.37 13.21
N PRO A 259 -4.71 -7.17 13.56
CA PRO A 259 -3.62 -7.02 14.54
C PRO A 259 -3.91 -7.67 15.91
N GLU A 260 -5.19 -7.80 16.29
CA GLU A 260 -5.62 -8.45 17.53
C GLU A 260 -5.67 -9.99 17.44
N GLY A 261 -5.46 -10.56 16.24
CA GLY A 261 -5.52 -12.00 15.97
C GLY A 261 -6.94 -12.52 15.72
N ASP A 262 -7.91 -11.64 15.52
CA ASP A 262 -9.22 -12.00 14.98
C ASP A 262 -9.12 -12.15 13.46
N LEU A 263 -10.14 -12.74 12.83
CA LEU A 263 -10.17 -12.95 11.39
C LEU A 263 -11.38 -12.25 10.80
N VAL A 264 -11.18 -11.62 9.65
CA VAL A 264 -12.24 -10.99 8.86
C VAL A 264 -12.34 -11.71 7.53
N VAL A 265 -13.56 -12.11 7.18
CA VAL A 265 -13.87 -12.97 6.03
C VAL A 265 -14.90 -12.25 5.16
N ALA A 266 -14.56 -12.03 3.89
CA ALA A 266 -15.48 -11.51 2.89
C ALA A 266 -15.99 -12.62 1.98
N GLY A 267 -17.16 -12.40 1.41
CA GLY A 267 -17.78 -13.27 0.43
C GLY A 267 -19.23 -12.85 0.22
N TRP A 268 -20.13 -13.81 0.07
CA TRP A 268 -21.53 -13.52 -0.21
C TRP A 268 -22.48 -14.56 0.42
N THR A 269 -23.73 -14.16 0.57
CA THR A 269 -24.81 -14.95 1.17
C THR A 269 -26.05 -14.86 0.29
N GLN A 270 -26.85 -15.91 0.18
CA GLN A 270 -28.07 -15.91 -0.62
C GLN A 270 -29.28 -15.94 0.29
N ASN A 271 -30.19 -14.99 0.12
CA ASN A 271 -31.49 -15.05 0.74
C ASN A 271 -32.33 -16.15 0.07
N PRO A 272 -32.75 -17.21 0.79
CA PRO A 272 -33.48 -18.34 0.22
C PRO A 272 -34.89 -17.96 -0.26
N ALA A 273 -35.51 -16.94 0.34
CA ALA A 273 -36.86 -16.52 0.02
C ALA A 273 -36.91 -15.66 -1.24
N THR A 274 -35.94 -14.75 -1.42
CA THR A 274 -35.89 -13.82 -2.55
C THR A 274 -34.94 -14.26 -3.66
N ARG A 275 -34.06 -15.23 -3.39
CA ARG A 275 -32.90 -15.62 -4.21
C ARG A 275 -31.86 -14.50 -4.40
N SER A 276 -32.02 -13.36 -3.73
CA SER A 276 -31.04 -12.26 -3.74
C SER A 276 -29.72 -12.76 -3.20
N MET A 277 -28.63 -12.40 -3.86
CA MET A 277 -27.28 -12.66 -3.38
C MET A 277 -26.71 -11.33 -2.89
N ASP A 278 -26.29 -11.31 -1.64
CA ASP A 278 -25.81 -10.11 -0.96
C ASP A 278 -24.36 -10.33 -0.51
N GLY A 279 -23.52 -9.30 -0.63
CA GLY A 279 -22.17 -9.29 -0.11
C GLY A 279 -22.17 -9.49 1.40
N MET A 280 -21.20 -10.23 1.93
CA MET A 280 -21.11 -10.58 3.33
C MET A 280 -19.72 -10.25 3.87
N LEU A 281 -19.69 -9.67 5.06
CA LEU A 281 -18.47 -9.55 5.87
C LEU A 281 -18.71 -10.17 7.25
N LEU A 282 -17.79 -11.02 7.67
CA LEU A 282 -17.85 -11.74 8.93
C LEU A 282 -16.55 -11.52 9.71
N LYS A 283 -16.67 -11.12 10.98
CA LYS A 283 -15.56 -11.17 11.93
C LYS A 283 -15.72 -12.36 12.86
N VAL A 284 -14.66 -13.15 13.01
CA VAL A 284 -14.57 -14.28 13.95
C VAL A 284 -13.36 -14.09 14.85
N ASN A 285 -13.40 -14.63 16.07
CA ASN A 285 -12.22 -14.61 16.93
C ASN A 285 -11.18 -15.67 16.52
N HIS A 286 -10.00 -15.63 17.14
CA HIS A 286 -8.91 -16.62 16.97
C HIS A 286 -9.33 -18.11 17.17
N ARG A 287 -10.49 -18.38 17.78
CA ARG A 287 -11.05 -19.73 17.96
C ARG A 287 -12.07 -20.11 16.88
N GLY A 288 -12.27 -19.25 15.89
CA GLY A 288 -13.24 -19.40 14.81
C GLY A 288 -14.70 -19.24 15.26
N ASN A 289 -14.97 -18.54 16.36
CA ASN A 289 -16.36 -18.22 16.75
C ASN A 289 -16.75 -16.85 16.20
N ALA A 290 -17.94 -16.75 15.61
CA ALA A 290 -18.47 -15.50 15.09
C ALA A 290 -18.58 -14.42 16.17
N ILE A 291 -18.08 -13.23 15.86
CA ILE A 291 -18.24 -12.00 16.65
C ILE A 291 -19.39 -11.20 16.07
N TRP A 292 -19.34 -10.90 14.76
CA TRP A 292 -20.40 -10.22 14.05
C TRP A 292 -20.43 -10.63 12.57
N LYS A 293 -21.62 -10.56 11.97
CA LYS A 293 -21.85 -10.67 10.51
C LYS A 293 -22.53 -9.39 10.03
N ARG A 294 -22.17 -8.95 8.82
CA ARG A 294 -22.78 -7.86 8.07
C ARG A 294 -23.10 -8.35 6.67
N THR A 295 -24.18 -7.84 6.12
CA THR A 295 -24.62 -8.11 4.76
C THR A 295 -24.85 -6.77 4.06
N TYR A 296 -24.43 -6.69 2.81
CA TYR A 296 -24.45 -5.49 1.99
C TYR A 296 -25.02 -5.87 0.62
N GLY A 297 -25.82 -4.99 0.04
CA GLY A 297 -26.46 -5.27 -1.24
C GLY A 297 -27.90 -4.80 -1.25
N ARG A 298 -28.52 -4.92 -2.41
CA ARG A 298 -29.90 -4.57 -2.69
C ARG A 298 -30.65 -5.81 -3.16
N SER A 299 -31.74 -5.61 -3.89
CA SER A 299 -32.36 -6.72 -4.63
C SER A 299 -31.53 -7.04 -5.86
N GLY A 300 -31.07 -8.29 -5.98
CA GLY A 300 -30.37 -8.74 -7.18
C GLY A 300 -29.15 -9.58 -6.82
N ARG A 301 -28.04 -9.29 -7.50
CA ARG A 301 -26.76 -9.97 -7.32
C ARG A 301 -25.72 -8.95 -6.91
N ASP A 302 -25.35 -8.96 -5.63
CA ASP A 302 -24.28 -8.18 -5.04
C ASP A 302 -23.27 -9.15 -4.45
N LEU A 303 -22.13 -9.35 -5.11
CA LEU A 303 -21.11 -10.31 -4.69
C LEU A 303 -19.83 -9.58 -4.32
N LEU A 304 -19.15 -10.05 -3.28
CA LEU A 304 -17.81 -9.61 -2.91
C LEU A 304 -16.84 -10.76 -3.12
N TYR A 305 -15.73 -10.48 -3.80
CA TYR A 305 -14.72 -11.46 -4.21
C TYR A 305 -13.41 -11.30 -3.45
N ASP A 306 -13.05 -10.08 -3.06
CA ASP A 306 -11.80 -9.82 -2.36
C ASP A 306 -11.91 -8.68 -1.35
N LEU A 307 -10.96 -8.61 -0.41
CA LEU A 307 -10.91 -7.61 0.65
C LEU A 307 -9.47 -7.24 0.98
N THR A 308 -9.22 -5.96 1.24
CA THR A 308 -7.95 -5.48 1.78
C THR A 308 -8.16 -4.68 3.08
N PRO A 309 -7.38 -4.91 4.15
CA PRO A 309 -7.35 -4.03 5.31
C PRO A 309 -6.88 -2.65 4.88
N THR A 310 -7.36 -1.62 5.58
CA THR A 310 -6.99 -0.24 5.27
C THR A 310 -6.19 0.38 6.41
N ALA A 311 -5.29 1.30 6.08
CA ALA A 311 -4.37 1.94 7.02
C ALA A 311 -5.05 2.67 8.21
N ASP A 312 -6.34 3.01 8.11
CA ASP A 312 -7.14 3.62 9.17
C ASP A 312 -7.88 2.58 10.06
N GLY A 313 -7.67 1.28 9.84
CA GLY A 313 -8.26 0.18 10.61
C GLY A 313 -9.54 -0.42 10.03
N GLY A 314 -10.11 0.14 8.96
CA GLY A 314 -11.28 -0.43 8.27
C GLY A 314 -10.93 -1.47 7.20
N TYR A 315 -11.90 -1.80 6.34
CA TYR A 315 -11.71 -2.69 5.19
C TYR A 315 -12.24 -2.08 3.88
N ALA A 316 -11.57 -2.33 2.77
CA ALA A 316 -12.09 -2.09 1.43
C ALA A 316 -12.36 -3.43 0.76
N LEU A 317 -13.51 -3.56 0.10
CA LEU A 317 -13.99 -4.80 -0.51
C LEU A 317 -14.36 -4.54 -1.95
N ILE A 318 -14.12 -5.54 -2.80
CA ILE A 318 -14.40 -5.44 -4.23
C ILE A 318 -15.26 -6.61 -4.70
N GLY A 319 -16.10 -6.36 -5.69
CA GLY A 319 -16.82 -7.40 -6.39
C GLY A 319 -17.70 -6.88 -7.52
N GLU A 320 -18.94 -7.36 -7.59
CA GLU A 320 -19.91 -6.95 -8.60
C GLU A 320 -21.28 -6.64 -7.99
N THR A 321 -22.00 -5.72 -8.62
CA THR A 321 -23.40 -5.41 -8.30
C THR A 321 -24.21 -5.38 -9.59
N ALA A 322 -25.30 -6.14 -9.62
CA ALA A 322 -26.26 -6.17 -10.71
C ALA A 322 -27.68 -6.10 -10.12
N ASP A 323 -28.54 -5.29 -10.73
CA ASP A 323 -29.92 -5.18 -10.31
C ASP A 323 -30.75 -6.42 -10.70
N ALA A 324 -31.89 -6.58 -10.03
CA ALA A 324 -32.80 -7.68 -10.33
C ALA A 324 -33.51 -7.54 -11.71
N GLN A 325 -33.28 -6.44 -12.42
CA GLN A 325 -33.89 -6.13 -13.72
C GLN A 325 -32.99 -6.53 -14.90
N GLY A 326 -31.77 -6.98 -14.64
CA GLY A 326 -30.85 -7.48 -15.65
C GLY A 326 -29.99 -6.39 -16.30
N ILE A 327 -29.73 -5.28 -15.59
CA ILE A 327 -28.62 -4.39 -15.97
C ILE A 327 -27.31 -5.20 -15.86
N PRO A 328 -26.38 -5.05 -16.83
CA PRO A 328 -25.05 -5.64 -16.74
C PRO A 328 -24.38 -5.32 -15.40
N SER A 329 -23.55 -6.26 -14.91
CA SER A 329 -22.82 -6.07 -13.64
C SER A 329 -21.96 -4.83 -13.72
N ASP A 330 -21.95 -4.01 -12.66
CA ASP A 330 -20.92 -3.00 -12.44
C ASP A 330 -19.92 -3.50 -11.40
N LEU A 331 -18.67 -3.06 -11.50
CA LEU A 331 -17.69 -3.27 -10.43
C LEU A 331 -18.16 -2.54 -9.18
N TRP A 332 -18.25 -3.27 -8.07
CA TRP A 332 -18.65 -2.72 -6.79
C TRP A 332 -17.47 -2.59 -5.86
N LEU A 333 -17.17 -1.35 -5.43
CA LEU A 333 -16.17 -1.04 -4.43
C LEU A 333 -16.85 -0.56 -3.15
N LEU A 334 -16.65 -1.26 -2.05
CA LEU A 334 -17.28 -0.99 -0.77
C LEU A 334 -16.23 -0.68 0.29
N ARG A 335 -16.40 0.43 1.01
CA ARG A 335 -15.57 0.82 2.15
C ARG A 335 -16.35 0.70 3.44
N VAL A 336 -15.74 0.07 4.46
CA VAL A 336 -16.36 -0.13 5.77
C VAL A 336 -15.40 0.20 6.93
N ASP A 337 -15.94 0.56 8.07
CA ASP A 337 -15.18 0.73 9.32
C ASP A 337 -14.72 -0.62 9.92
N GLU A 338 -13.98 -0.59 11.03
CA GLU A 338 -13.49 -1.77 11.76
C GLU A 338 -14.59 -2.73 12.26
N ASP A 339 -15.82 -2.22 12.40
CA ASP A 339 -17.02 -2.92 12.86
C ASP A 339 -17.91 -3.40 11.69
N GLY A 340 -17.45 -3.20 10.45
CA GLY A 340 -18.16 -3.51 9.22
C GLY A 340 -19.35 -2.60 8.95
N ARG A 341 -19.39 -1.36 9.46
CA ARG A 341 -20.41 -0.38 9.04
C ARG A 341 -19.96 0.25 7.73
N SER A 342 -20.88 0.35 6.78
CA SER A 342 -20.59 1.02 5.50
C SER A 342 -20.25 2.48 5.72
N LEU A 343 -19.11 2.89 5.16
CA LEU A 343 -18.68 4.28 5.09
C LEU A 343 -19.12 4.89 3.76
N TRP A 344 -18.83 4.18 2.66
CA TRP A 344 -19.29 4.53 1.33
C TRP A 344 -19.20 3.33 0.38
N GLU A 345 -19.92 3.41 -0.73
CA GLU A 345 -19.81 2.47 -1.85
C GLU A 345 -19.62 3.24 -3.17
N ARG A 346 -19.02 2.58 -4.16
CA ARG A 346 -18.88 3.05 -5.54
C ARG A 346 -19.25 1.93 -6.49
N ARG A 347 -19.85 2.34 -7.62
CA ARG A 347 -20.17 1.49 -8.76
C ARG A 347 -19.39 2.03 -9.93
N LEU A 348 -18.53 1.22 -10.50
CA LEU A 348 -17.66 1.59 -11.61
C LEU A 348 -18.01 0.69 -12.78
N GLY A 349 -18.55 1.30 -13.83
CA GLY A 349 -19.04 0.62 -15.02
C GLY A 349 -19.81 1.59 -15.90
N ASP A 350 -20.26 1.11 -17.05
CA ASP A 350 -21.05 1.90 -17.99
C ASP A 350 -22.27 1.13 -18.52
N THR A 351 -22.24 0.67 -19.77
CA THR A 351 -23.42 0.06 -20.42
C THR A 351 -23.38 -1.45 -20.51
N GLN A 352 -22.24 -2.07 -20.24
CA GLN A 352 -22.00 -3.51 -20.29
C GLN A 352 -21.33 -3.99 -18.99
N GLU A 353 -20.92 -5.25 -18.95
CA GLU A 353 -20.44 -5.91 -17.74
C GLU A 353 -19.03 -5.46 -17.32
N GLU A 354 -18.91 -4.98 -16.08
CA GLU A 354 -17.70 -4.73 -15.33
C GLU A 354 -17.71 -5.56 -14.03
N VAL A 355 -16.60 -6.22 -13.72
CA VAL A 355 -16.46 -7.03 -12.49
C VAL A 355 -15.08 -6.80 -11.91
N GLY A 356 -15.00 -6.51 -10.60
CA GLY A 356 -13.72 -6.45 -9.89
C GLY A 356 -13.43 -7.74 -9.14
N PHE A 357 -12.26 -8.32 -9.34
CA PHE A 357 -11.87 -9.59 -8.71
C PHE A 357 -10.83 -9.44 -7.61
N SER A 358 -9.97 -8.42 -7.68
CA SER A 358 -8.87 -8.23 -6.74
C SER A 358 -8.68 -6.76 -6.40
N ILE A 359 -8.31 -6.48 -5.16
CA ILE A 359 -8.11 -5.13 -4.63
C ILE A 359 -6.84 -5.06 -3.79
N ASP A 360 -6.10 -3.97 -3.96
CA ASP A 360 -4.99 -3.62 -3.06
C ASP A 360 -5.09 -2.16 -2.60
N GLN A 361 -4.68 -1.91 -1.35
CA GLN A 361 -4.61 -0.53 -0.86
C GLN A 361 -3.33 0.09 -1.36
N ALA A 362 -3.47 1.17 -2.12
CA ALA A 362 -2.33 1.90 -2.63
C ALA A 362 -1.61 2.68 -1.51
N PHE A 363 -0.30 2.89 -1.67
CA PHE A 363 0.54 3.65 -0.75
C PHE A 363 0.09 5.10 -0.55
N ASP A 364 -0.60 5.68 -1.53
CA ASP A 364 -1.20 7.01 -1.44
C ASP A 364 -2.53 7.04 -0.66
N GLY A 365 -2.99 5.88 -0.17
CA GLY A 365 -4.25 5.69 0.55
C GLY A 365 -5.47 5.44 -0.35
N GLY A 366 -5.32 5.52 -1.67
CA GLY A 366 -6.33 5.09 -2.63
C GLY A 366 -6.36 3.58 -2.81
N PHE A 367 -7.01 3.11 -3.87
CA PHE A 367 -7.15 1.67 -4.15
C PHE A 367 -6.77 1.35 -5.59
N VAL A 368 -6.08 0.23 -5.77
CA VAL A 368 -5.83 -0.38 -7.08
C VAL A 368 -6.80 -1.54 -7.22
N LEU A 369 -7.58 -1.54 -8.30
CA LEU A 369 -8.63 -2.52 -8.55
C LEU A 369 -8.28 -3.28 -9.82
N GLY A 370 -8.36 -4.61 -9.77
CA GLY A 370 -8.13 -5.51 -10.89
C GLY A 370 -9.41 -6.26 -11.23
N GLY A 371 -9.76 -6.34 -12.50
CA GLY A 371 -11.00 -6.97 -12.93
C GLY A 371 -11.13 -7.14 -14.44
N LEU A 372 -12.37 -7.09 -14.91
CA LEU A 372 -12.71 -7.05 -16.33
C LEU A 372 -13.64 -5.89 -16.65
N THR A 373 -13.58 -5.46 -17.91
CA THR A 373 -14.59 -4.57 -18.50
C THR A 373 -15.04 -5.13 -19.83
N LYS A 374 -16.32 -4.93 -20.13
CA LYS A 374 -16.89 -5.15 -21.46
C LYS A 374 -17.27 -3.82 -22.12
N SER A 375 -17.60 -2.81 -21.33
CA SER A 375 -18.04 -1.50 -21.81
C SER A 375 -16.98 -0.78 -22.65
N PHE A 376 -15.70 -0.98 -22.35
CA PHE A 376 -14.60 -0.25 -22.97
C PHE A 376 -13.81 -1.08 -24.00
N SER A 377 -14.26 -2.29 -24.32
CA SER A 377 -13.53 -3.25 -25.17
C SER A 377 -14.05 -3.26 -26.61
N GLU A 378 -13.14 -3.36 -27.59
CA GLU A 378 -13.49 -3.47 -29.03
C GLU A 378 -13.84 -4.90 -29.48
N GLY A 379 -13.66 -5.90 -28.60
CA GLY A 379 -13.79 -7.33 -28.90
C GLY A 379 -14.45 -8.11 -27.77
N GLY A 380 -13.69 -8.99 -27.09
CA GLY A 380 -14.12 -9.72 -25.89
C GLY A 380 -14.21 -8.82 -24.67
N ARG A 381 -14.01 -9.36 -23.48
CA ARG A 381 -13.78 -8.58 -22.25
C ARG A 381 -12.29 -8.25 -22.16
N ASP A 382 -11.94 -7.05 -21.72
CA ASP A 382 -10.54 -6.69 -21.48
C ASP A 382 -10.19 -6.80 -20.00
N MET A 383 -8.90 -7.06 -19.74
CA MET A 383 -8.31 -6.90 -18.42
C MET A 383 -8.43 -5.44 -18.00
N TRP A 384 -9.04 -5.19 -16.86
CA TRP A 384 -9.31 -3.83 -16.39
C TRP A 384 -8.50 -3.52 -15.12
N ILE A 385 -7.83 -2.38 -15.13
CA ILE A 385 -7.22 -1.79 -13.94
C ILE A 385 -7.79 -0.40 -13.68
N VAL A 386 -8.16 -0.16 -12.43
CA VAL A 386 -8.61 1.15 -11.97
C VAL A 386 -7.81 1.55 -10.75
N LYS A 387 -7.11 2.69 -10.85
CA LYS A 387 -6.54 3.38 -9.69
C LYS A 387 -7.50 4.46 -9.24
N THR A 388 -8.01 4.31 -8.02
CA THR A 388 -8.90 5.28 -7.38
C THR A 388 -8.17 6.09 -6.32
N ASN A 389 -8.78 7.20 -5.95
CA ASN A 389 -8.41 8.01 -4.80
C ASN A 389 -8.93 7.36 -3.48
N LEU A 390 -8.61 7.94 -2.32
CA LEU A 390 -9.01 7.40 -1.00
C LEU A 390 -10.54 7.34 -0.79
N ARG A 391 -11.30 8.10 -1.58
CA ARG A 391 -12.77 8.13 -1.55
C ARG A 391 -13.39 7.13 -2.54
N GLY A 392 -12.58 6.40 -3.28
CA GLY A 392 -12.99 5.46 -4.32
C GLY A 392 -13.37 6.13 -5.65
N ASP A 393 -13.12 7.43 -5.82
CA ASP A 393 -13.41 8.11 -7.10
C ASP A 393 -12.24 7.93 -8.08
N THR A 394 -12.57 7.92 -9.37
CA THR A 394 -11.61 7.82 -10.48
C THR A 394 -11.07 9.18 -10.92
N GLU A 395 -11.56 10.27 -10.32
CA GLU A 395 -11.02 11.60 -10.51
C GLU A 395 -9.82 11.81 -9.58
N PRO A 396 -8.72 12.37 -10.11
CA PRO A 396 -7.53 12.57 -9.29
C PRO A 396 -7.86 13.60 -8.23
N ILE A 397 -7.41 13.35 -7.01
CA ILE A 397 -7.34 14.42 -6.03
C ILE A 397 -6.09 15.21 -6.38
N LEU A 398 -6.26 16.20 -7.26
CA LEU A 398 -5.19 17.15 -7.56
C LEU A 398 -4.91 17.93 -6.27
N PRO A 399 -3.64 18.01 -5.82
CA PRO A 399 -3.26 19.00 -4.85
C PRO A 399 -3.58 20.34 -5.50
N LEU A 400 -4.11 21.27 -4.72
CA LEU A 400 -4.35 22.63 -5.19
C LEU A 400 -3.03 23.21 -5.72
N ILE A 401 -2.83 23.23 -7.05
CA ILE A 401 -1.73 23.99 -7.66
C ILE A 401 -2.18 25.44 -7.60
N ALA A 402 -1.71 26.19 -6.62
CA ALA A 402 -1.79 27.63 -6.63
C ALA A 402 -0.90 28.16 -7.78
N GLN A 403 -1.43 28.22 -8.99
CA GLN A 403 -0.83 28.98 -10.08
C GLN A 403 -1.25 30.44 -9.93
N ASN A 404 -0.24 31.31 -9.81
CA ASN A 404 -0.43 32.75 -9.89
C ASN A 404 -0.73 33.14 -11.33
N ILE A 405 -2.00 33.06 -11.75
CA ILE A 405 -2.49 33.75 -12.94
C ILE A 405 -3.01 35.10 -12.43
N GLU A 406 -2.44 36.17 -12.95
CA GLU A 406 -2.81 37.54 -12.58
C GLU A 406 -4.34 37.75 -12.63
N ASP A 407 -4.84 38.36 -11.56
CA ASP A 407 -6.16 38.95 -11.33
C ASP A 407 -7.39 38.06 -11.01
N ASN A 408 -7.92 38.32 -9.79
CA ASN A 408 -9.23 37.98 -9.20
C ASN A 408 -9.46 36.57 -8.62
N SER A 409 -9.07 36.41 -7.35
CA SER A 409 -9.46 35.29 -6.49
C SER A 409 -10.91 35.43 -5.97
N SER A 410 -11.77 34.49 -6.32
CA SER A 410 -12.95 34.15 -5.51
C SER A 410 -12.81 32.70 -5.02
N SER A 411 -12.80 32.51 -3.70
CA SER A 411 -12.88 31.19 -3.07
C SER A 411 -14.34 30.70 -3.12
N ARG A 412 -14.54 29.41 -3.40
CA ARG A 412 -15.84 28.73 -3.22
C ARG A 412 -15.87 28.09 -1.84
N ASN A 413 -16.96 28.29 -1.11
CA ASN A 413 -17.21 27.63 0.17
C ASN A 413 -17.37 26.11 -0.02
N TRP A 414 -16.72 25.34 0.85
CA TRP A 414 -16.93 23.91 1.00
C TRP A 414 -17.45 23.65 2.40
N ASP A 415 -18.53 22.87 2.51
CA ASP A 415 -19.10 22.41 3.76
C ASP A 415 -18.69 20.94 3.92
N ALA A 416 -17.86 20.63 4.92
CA ALA A 416 -17.34 19.28 5.14
C ALA A 416 -17.61 18.85 6.60
N THR A 417 -18.45 17.83 6.76
CA THR A 417 -18.55 17.04 7.99
C THR A 417 -17.94 15.66 7.70
N LEU A 418 -16.91 15.26 8.45
CA LEU A 418 -16.30 13.93 8.38
C LEU A 418 -16.63 13.11 9.65
N PRO A 419 -17.07 11.85 9.53
CA PRO A 419 -17.12 10.90 10.65
C PRO A 419 -15.89 9.98 10.67
N GLY A 420 -15.26 9.81 11.84
CA GLY A 420 -14.23 8.79 12.08
C GLY A 420 -13.02 9.25 12.89
N ALA A 421 -13.16 9.41 14.20
CA ALA A 421 -12.07 9.70 15.13
C ALA A 421 -11.66 8.41 15.86
N GLY A 422 -10.41 7.95 15.72
CA GLY A 422 -9.95 6.74 16.41
C GLY A 422 -8.43 6.57 16.55
N PHE A 423 -7.65 6.71 15.48
CA PHE A 423 -6.22 6.40 15.51
C PHE A 423 -5.33 7.65 15.44
N LYS A 424 -4.43 7.84 16.42
CA LYS A 424 -3.39 8.88 16.42
C LYS A 424 -2.02 8.21 16.34
N PRO A 425 -1.20 8.46 15.31
CA PRO A 425 0.13 7.84 15.20
C PRO A 425 1.08 8.40 16.27
N ASN A 426 2.20 7.71 16.55
CA ASN A 426 3.30 8.35 17.26
C ASN A 426 4.14 9.16 16.28
N LEU A 427 4.72 10.27 16.74
CA LEU A 427 5.66 11.07 15.98
C LEU A 427 7.07 10.93 16.55
N TYR A 428 8.04 10.62 15.70
CA TYR A 428 9.46 10.64 16.05
C TYR A 428 10.13 11.85 15.40
N VAL A 429 10.56 12.82 16.20
CA VAL A 429 11.24 14.02 15.72
C VAL A 429 12.74 13.88 15.93
N LEU A 430 13.51 13.86 14.84
CA LEU A 430 14.96 14.03 14.87
C LEU A 430 15.31 15.44 14.39
N ALA A 431 15.68 16.32 15.33
CA ALA A 431 16.02 17.70 15.03
C ALA A 431 17.53 17.93 15.17
N VAL A 432 18.18 18.30 14.07
CA VAL A 432 19.62 18.51 13.94
C VAL A 432 19.86 20.00 13.67
N GLY A 433 20.67 20.64 14.51
CA GLY A 433 20.98 22.07 14.38
C GLY A 433 22.42 22.39 14.71
N VAL A 434 23.22 22.80 13.72
CA VAL A 434 24.67 22.99 13.89
C VAL A 434 25.05 24.46 13.69
N SER A 435 25.08 25.22 14.78
CA SER A 435 25.55 26.60 14.77
C SER A 435 27.02 26.75 15.10
N ARG A 436 27.56 25.89 15.98
CA ARG A 436 28.97 25.90 16.37
C ARG A 436 29.71 24.72 15.75
N TYR A 437 30.77 25.03 15.02
CA TYR A 437 31.70 24.07 14.42
C TYR A 437 33.07 24.20 15.09
N ASN A 438 33.88 23.15 14.97
CA ASN A 438 35.27 23.17 15.41
C ASN A 438 36.10 24.27 14.72
N ASP A 439 35.74 24.65 13.49
CA ASP A 439 36.22 25.86 12.83
C ASP A 439 35.25 27.03 13.08
N PRO A 440 35.62 28.02 13.91
CA PRO A 440 34.73 29.14 14.23
C PRO A 440 34.35 30.01 13.02
N ASN A 441 35.10 29.93 11.91
CA ASN A 441 34.83 30.74 10.73
C ASN A 441 33.55 30.32 10.01
N VAL A 442 33.08 29.08 10.21
CA VAL A 442 31.86 28.55 9.55
C VAL A 442 30.67 28.44 10.51
N ASN A 443 30.69 29.21 11.61
CA ASN A 443 29.57 29.19 12.56
C ASN A 443 28.30 29.80 11.95
N LEU A 444 27.15 29.16 12.21
CA LEU A 444 25.81 29.68 11.91
C LEU A 444 25.26 30.43 13.11
N THR A 445 24.31 31.34 12.87
CA THR A 445 23.69 32.11 13.95
C THR A 445 22.53 31.36 14.60
N PHE A 446 21.61 30.82 13.79
CA PHE A 446 20.31 30.33 14.28
C PHE A 446 20.02 28.83 14.07
N ALA A 447 20.89 28.08 13.40
CA ALA A 447 20.62 26.67 13.10
C ALA A 447 20.26 25.78 14.31
N HIS A 448 20.94 25.95 15.44
CA HIS A 448 20.59 25.22 16.67
C HIS A 448 19.27 25.69 17.29
N THR A 449 19.00 27.00 17.29
CA THR A 449 17.73 27.56 17.80
C THR A 449 16.55 27.20 16.90
N ASP A 450 16.79 27.03 15.61
CA ASP A 450 15.77 26.60 14.65
C ASP A 450 15.36 25.15 14.88
N ALA A 451 16.35 24.25 14.99
CA ALA A 451 16.11 22.85 15.31
C ALA A 451 15.43 22.67 16.68
N GLU A 452 15.84 23.48 17.67
CA GLU A 452 15.22 23.47 19.00
C GLU A 452 13.75 23.91 18.95
N ALA A 453 13.44 25.02 18.28
CA ALA A 453 12.09 25.54 18.20
C ALA A 453 11.13 24.63 17.42
N VAL A 454 11.57 24.04 16.31
CA VAL A 454 10.77 23.05 15.56
C VAL A 454 10.49 21.83 16.44
N ALA A 455 11.52 21.29 17.09
CA ALA A 455 11.36 20.13 17.95
C ALA A 455 10.38 20.38 19.11
N ASP A 456 10.47 21.54 19.75
CA ASP A 456 9.58 21.90 20.86
C ASP A 456 8.14 22.11 20.39
N ARG A 457 7.93 22.76 19.23
CA ARG A 457 6.59 22.96 18.70
C ARG A 457 5.91 21.66 18.32
N PHE A 458 6.63 20.72 17.69
CA PHE A 458 6.07 19.41 17.39
C PHE A 458 5.80 18.57 18.65
N LYS A 459 6.57 18.75 19.72
CA LYS A 459 6.29 18.10 21.02
C LYS A 459 4.96 18.55 21.62
N GLU A 460 4.57 19.80 21.41
CA GLU A 460 3.27 20.34 21.86
C GLU A 460 2.07 19.72 21.12
N LEU A 461 2.31 19.00 20.01
CA LEU A 461 1.27 18.26 19.27
C LEU A 461 0.97 16.87 19.87
N GLU A 462 1.66 16.48 20.95
CA GLU A 462 1.36 15.27 21.71
C GLU A 462 -0.03 15.33 22.34
N GLY A 463 -0.78 14.24 22.26
CA GLY A 463 -2.14 14.13 22.75
C GLY A 463 -3.18 14.87 21.88
N THR A 464 -2.75 15.77 20.98
CA THR A 464 -3.63 16.41 20.00
C THR A 464 -3.71 15.55 18.75
N ILE A 465 -2.71 15.62 17.88
CA ILE A 465 -2.71 14.98 16.55
C ILE A 465 -1.90 13.67 16.56
N TYR A 466 -0.97 13.57 17.52
CA TYR A 466 -0.16 12.38 17.77
C TYR A 466 -0.49 11.76 19.13
N SER A 467 -0.38 10.44 19.24
CA SER A 467 -0.55 9.74 20.52
C SER A 467 0.61 10.05 21.46
N GLU A 468 1.85 9.88 20.97
CA GLU A 468 3.10 10.21 21.65
C GLU A 468 4.02 10.93 20.67
N VAL A 469 4.75 11.96 21.13
CA VAL A 469 5.79 12.64 20.34
C VAL A 469 7.15 12.41 20.99
N LYS A 470 7.99 11.58 20.38
CA LYS A 470 9.34 11.29 20.85
C LYS A 470 10.32 12.19 20.13
N VAL A 471 11.08 13.00 20.88
CA VAL A 471 12.00 13.99 20.31
C VAL A 471 13.43 13.65 20.65
N LYS A 472 14.30 13.66 19.65
CA LYS A 472 15.76 13.64 19.79
C LYS A 472 16.34 14.88 19.12
N LYS A 473 16.92 15.76 19.94
CA LYS A 473 17.66 16.94 19.47
C LYS A 473 19.15 16.60 19.39
N ILE A 474 19.82 16.97 18.31
CA ILE A 474 21.26 16.85 18.11
C ILE A 474 21.78 18.24 17.73
N LEU A 475 22.36 18.95 18.71
CA LEU A 475 22.67 20.37 18.57
C LEU A 475 24.16 20.64 18.76
N ASN A 476 24.73 21.53 17.94
CA ASN A 476 26.09 22.06 18.09
C ASN A 476 27.14 20.96 18.34
N GLU A 477 27.82 20.96 19.49
CA GLU A 477 28.90 20.02 19.84
C GLU A 477 28.44 18.56 19.85
N ASP A 478 27.13 18.31 20.07
CA ASP A 478 26.56 16.97 20.02
C ASP A 478 26.33 16.49 18.58
N ALA A 479 26.31 17.40 17.59
CA ALA A 479 26.12 17.08 16.18
C ALA A 479 27.38 16.57 15.51
N THR A 480 27.95 15.49 16.06
CA THR A 480 29.04 14.72 15.45
C THR A 480 28.52 13.75 14.41
N LEU A 481 29.34 13.35 13.43
CA LEU A 481 28.94 12.33 12.43
C LEU A 481 28.36 11.06 13.09
N VAL A 482 28.98 10.61 14.18
CA VAL A 482 28.53 9.42 14.93
C VAL A 482 27.13 9.62 15.48
N ASN A 483 26.87 10.76 16.12
CA ASN A 483 25.56 11.04 16.71
C ASN A 483 24.47 11.23 15.65
N LEU A 484 24.79 11.81 14.49
CA LEU A 484 23.85 11.88 13.37
C LEU A 484 23.43 10.47 12.92
N LYS A 485 24.40 9.57 12.71
CA LYS A 485 24.11 8.17 12.34
C LYS A 485 23.34 7.43 13.43
N MET A 486 23.64 7.67 14.71
CA MET A 486 22.87 7.12 15.83
C MET A 486 21.44 7.70 15.92
N GLY A 487 21.24 8.93 15.45
CA GLY A 487 19.92 9.55 15.34
C GLY A 487 19.06 8.88 14.27
N ILE A 488 19.62 8.66 13.08
CA ILE A 488 18.95 7.94 11.98
C ILE A 488 18.64 6.50 12.41
N SER A 489 19.62 5.78 12.95
CA SER A 489 19.42 4.41 13.45
C SER A 489 18.42 4.32 14.61
N TRP A 490 18.18 5.40 15.34
CA TRP A 490 17.12 5.43 16.35
C TRP A 490 15.73 5.44 15.71
N LEU A 491 15.55 6.13 14.59
CA LEU A 491 14.29 6.12 13.83
C LEU A 491 14.02 4.71 13.28
N GLU A 492 15.02 4.08 12.65
CA GLU A 492 14.91 2.72 12.11
C GLU A 492 14.52 1.66 13.15
N ARG A 493 15.01 1.80 14.39
CA ARG A 493 14.76 0.80 15.45
C ARG A 493 13.41 0.96 16.15
N GLU A 494 12.88 2.18 16.20
CA GLU A 494 11.75 2.51 17.08
C GLU A 494 10.46 2.81 16.30
N ALA A 495 10.57 3.39 15.10
CA ALA A 495 9.39 3.73 14.30
C ALA A 495 8.85 2.48 13.57
N THR A 496 7.54 2.34 13.58
CA THR A 496 6.80 1.26 12.92
C THR A 496 5.97 1.82 11.76
N GLN A 497 5.39 0.94 10.95
CA GLN A 497 4.56 1.36 9.79
C GLN A 497 3.33 2.22 10.11
N HIS A 498 2.93 2.28 11.38
CA HIS A 498 1.81 3.09 11.84
C HIS A 498 2.25 4.46 12.40
N ASP A 499 3.55 4.76 12.40
CA ASP A 499 4.11 5.99 12.96
C ASP A 499 4.44 7.03 11.88
N VAL A 500 4.83 8.22 12.31
CA VAL A 500 5.37 9.28 11.46
C VAL A 500 6.76 9.65 11.97
N ILE A 501 7.71 9.86 11.06
CA ILE A 501 8.98 10.51 11.40
C ILE A 501 9.03 11.93 10.83
N LEU A 502 9.59 12.85 11.61
CA LEU A 502 9.98 14.17 11.18
C LEU A 502 11.49 14.32 11.39
N MET A 503 12.22 14.62 10.32
CA MET A 503 13.63 14.99 10.41
C MET A 503 13.79 16.46 10.03
N PHE A 504 14.26 17.28 10.96
CA PHE A 504 14.61 18.67 10.69
C PHE A 504 16.13 18.81 10.72
N ILE A 505 16.73 19.32 9.66
CA ILE A 505 18.18 19.53 9.57
C ILE A 505 18.46 20.98 9.19
N SER A 506 19.16 21.70 10.09
CA SER A 506 19.76 22.99 9.82
C SER A 506 21.27 22.92 10.06
N SER A 507 22.05 22.97 8.99
CA SER A 507 23.52 22.88 9.02
C SER A 507 24.13 23.35 7.68
N HIS A 508 25.46 23.43 7.62
CA HIS A 508 26.17 23.58 6.36
C HIS A 508 26.13 22.28 5.54
N GLY A 509 26.27 22.43 4.22
CA GLY A 509 26.56 21.32 3.31
C GLY A 509 27.78 21.59 2.46
N ALA A 510 28.41 20.54 1.96
CA ALA A 510 29.55 20.64 1.04
C ALA A 510 29.50 19.56 -0.03
N LEU A 511 30.11 19.85 -1.19
CA LEU A 511 30.31 18.87 -2.25
C LEU A 511 31.76 18.37 -2.25
N ASP A 512 31.97 17.08 -2.49
CA ASP A 512 33.30 16.57 -2.81
C ASP A 512 33.68 16.84 -4.29
N HIS A 513 34.91 16.50 -4.67
CA HIS A 513 35.42 16.64 -6.03
C HIS A 513 34.67 15.81 -7.08
N LYS A 514 33.83 14.85 -6.66
CA LYS A 514 32.98 14.03 -7.52
C LYS A 514 31.55 14.57 -7.60
N GLY A 515 31.24 15.63 -6.85
CA GLY A 515 29.91 16.22 -6.78
C GLY A 515 28.95 15.49 -5.84
N ASN A 516 29.44 14.66 -4.91
CA ASN A 516 28.59 14.06 -3.87
C ASN A 516 28.33 15.10 -2.77
N LEU A 517 27.07 15.21 -2.33
CA LEU A 517 26.66 16.11 -1.26
C LEU A 517 26.88 15.49 0.12
N TYR A 518 27.38 16.32 1.03
CA TYR A 518 27.54 16.01 2.43
C TYR A 518 26.86 17.06 3.30
N ILE A 519 26.21 16.61 4.37
CA ILE A 519 25.74 17.41 5.50
C ILE A 519 26.89 17.50 6.51
N LEU A 520 27.24 18.71 6.95
CA LEU A 520 28.40 18.95 7.78
C LEU A 520 28.05 18.87 9.28
N PRO A 521 28.59 17.88 10.01
CA PRO A 521 28.54 17.87 11.47
C PRO A 521 29.53 18.89 12.06
N THR A 522 29.45 19.14 13.37
CA THR A 522 30.35 20.05 14.09
C THR A 522 31.84 19.66 13.98
N ASP A 523 32.11 18.35 13.86
CA ASP A 523 33.43 17.73 13.82
C ASP A 523 33.96 17.46 12.41
N PHE A 524 33.32 18.04 11.38
CA PHE A 524 33.75 17.84 10.00
C PHE A 524 35.19 18.34 9.75
N ASN A 525 35.85 17.69 8.79
CA ASN A 525 37.14 18.10 8.26
C ASN A 525 37.01 18.38 6.76
N SER A 526 37.24 19.64 6.37
CA SER A 526 37.14 20.08 4.97
C SER A 526 38.09 19.36 4.01
N TYR A 527 39.19 18.78 4.50
CA TYR A 527 40.12 17.96 3.70
C TYR A 527 39.66 16.51 3.53
N ASN A 528 38.71 16.04 4.34
CA ASN A 528 38.23 14.65 4.31
C ASN A 528 36.74 14.54 4.66
N LEU A 529 35.89 15.11 3.80
CA LEU A 529 34.44 15.05 3.95
C LEU A 529 33.92 13.60 3.98
N PHE A 530 34.50 12.70 3.17
CA PHE A 530 34.09 11.30 3.12
C PHE A 530 34.10 10.60 4.49
N ALA A 531 35.12 10.87 5.32
CA ALA A 531 35.24 10.22 6.62
C ALA A 531 34.59 10.99 7.78
N THR A 532 34.28 12.27 7.58
CA THR A 532 33.94 13.19 8.69
C THR A 532 32.62 13.94 8.49
N ALA A 533 31.94 13.74 7.38
CA ALA A 533 30.65 14.35 7.09
C ALA A 533 29.63 13.30 6.65
N LEU A 534 28.34 13.61 6.80
CA LEU A 534 27.26 12.68 6.48
C LEU A 534 26.93 12.79 4.99
N ASN A 535 27.21 11.73 4.23
CA ASN A 535 26.83 11.69 2.82
C ASN A 535 25.30 11.71 2.70
N ILE A 536 24.74 12.46 1.75
CA ILE A 536 23.29 12.49 1.53
C ILE A 536 22.73 11.11 1.21
N ARG A 537 23.50 10.23 0.56
CA ARG A 537 23.09 8.85 0.25
C ARG A 537 23.00 7.99 1.50
N ASP A 538 23.96 8.08 2.41
CA ASP A 538 23.89 7.40 3.71
C ASP A 538 22.67 7.86 4.51
N LEU A 539 22.31 9.16 4.40
CA LEU A 539 21.09 9.68 5.00
C LEU A 539 19.85 9.07 4.35
N THR A 540 19.76 9.12 3.01
CA THR A 540 18.62 8.55 2.26
C THR A 540 18.45 7.07 2.54
N GLU A 541 19.52 6.27 2.47
CA GLU A 541 19.48 4.83 2.77
C GLU A 541 18.93 4.54 4.17
N GLY A 542 19.38 5.30 5.18
CA GLY A 542 18.91 5.11 6.55
C GLY A 542 17.49 5.63 6.81
N VAL A 543 17.01 6.61 6.04
CA VAL A 543 15.62 7.07 6.13
C VAL A 543 14.66 6.13 5.40
N ASN A 544 15.08 5.61 4.25
CA ASN A 544 14.33 4.66 3.44
C ASN A 544 14.11 3.34 4.20
N GLY A 545 15.09 2.92 5.01
CA GLY A 545 14.96 1.77 5.90
C GLY A 545 13.88 1.89 6.99
N VAL A 546 13.24 3.05 7.18
CA VAL A 546 12.18 3.25 8.18
C VAL A 546 10.81 2.96 7.55
N PRO A 547 10.02 1.98 8.03
CA PRO A 547 8.85 1.49 7.29
C PRO A 547 7.58 2.36 7.43
N CYS A 548 7.69 3.69 7.53
CA CYS A 548 6.56 4.57 7.89
C CYS A 548 6.47 5.86 7.04
N LYS A 549 5.53 6.77 7.35
CA LYS A 549 5.49 8.09 6.71
C LYS A 549 6.67 8.95 7.19
N LYS A 550 7.34 9.65 6.27
CA LYS A 550 8.55 10.42 6.52
C LYS A 550 8.39 11.87 6.06
N LEU A 551 8.71 12.81 6.95
CA LEU A 551 8.77 14.24 6.65
C LEU A 551 10.19 14.74 6.90
N ILE A 552 10.83 15.35 5.90
CA ILE A 552 12.18 15.90 6.02
C ILE A 552 12.15 17.39 5.72
N PHE A 553 12.65 18.19 6.65
CA PHE A 553 12.85 19.63 6.50
C PHE A 553 14.33 19.93 6.46
N LEU A 554 14.79 20.53 5.37
CA LEU A 554 16.18 20.93 5.16
C LEU A 554 16.26 22.46 5.13
N ASP A 555 16.70 23.05 6.24
CA ASP A 555 17.04 24.47 6.35
C ASP A 555 18.55 24.65 6.16
N ALA A 556 19.03 24.19 5.02
CA ALA A 556 20.45 24.06 4.70
C ALA A 556 20.80 24.83 3.40
N CYS A 557 20.49 26.12 3.34
CA CYS A 557 20.89 27.00 2.24
C CYS A 557 21.44 28.35 2.75
N HIS A 558 22.75 28.36 3.00
CA HIS A 558 23.64 29.53 3.13
C HIS A 558 23.58 30.36 4.42
N SER A 559 24.65 30.28 5.23
CA SER A 559 25.18 31.42 5.99
C SER A 559 26.41 32.00 5.27
N GLY A 560 26.62 33.31 5.37
CA GLY A 560 27.49 34.11 4.51
C GLY A 560 28.98 33.73 4.43
N GLN A 561 29.58 34.20 3.33
CA GLN A 561 31.02 34.38 3.02
C GLN A 561 32.00 33.95 4.12
N SER A 562 32.70 32.83 3.89
CA SER A 562 33.88 32.42 4.66
C SER A 562 35.06 32.11 3.74
N ALA A 563 36.28 32.37 4.21
CA ALA A 563 37.52 32.49 3.42
C ALA A 563 38.06 31.18 2.80
N TYR A 564 37.30 30.09 2.87
CA TYR A 564 37.61 28.84 2.19
C TYR A 564 36.64 28.69 1.02
N ASN A 565 37.06 28.07 -0.08
CA ASN A 565 36.16 27.62 -1.16
C ASN A 565 35.24 26.47 -0.68
N LEU A 566 34.61 26.63 0.49
CA LEU A 566 33.47 25.87 0.96
C LEU A 566 32.26 26.46 0.24
N LEU A 567 31.74 25.71 -0.71
CA LEU A 567 30.85 26.23 -1.74
C LEU A 567 29.53 26.76 -1.17
N ASP A 568 29.18 27.93 -1.69
CA ASP A 568 27.87 28.53 -1.80
C ASP A 568 26.89 27.55 -2.48
N PHE A 569 25.79 27.18 -1.81
CA PHE A 569 24.71 26.40 -2.41
C PHE A 569 24.11 27.08 -3.67
N ALA A 570 24.34 28.38 -3.89
CA ALA A 570 23.96 29.08 -5.12
C ALA A 570 24.90 28.80 -6.31
N SER A 571 26.09 28.22 -6.09
CA SER A 571 27.02 27.80 -7.15
C SER A 571 26.76 26.37 -7.66
N VAL A 572 25.90 25.63 -6.95
CA VAL A 572 25.29 24.42 -7.45
C VAL A 572 24.42 24.85 -8.64
N LYS A 573 24.92 24.62 -9.88
CA LYS A 573 24.09 24.76 -11.09
C LYS A 573 22.71 24.21 -10.77
N ALA A 574 21.67 25.01 -10.99
CA ALA A 574 20.27 24.71 -10.65
C ALA A 574 19.72 23.33 -11.10
N ALA A 575 20.47 22.57 -11.89
CA ALA A 575 20.22 21.16 -12.18
C ALA A 575 20.46 20.22 -10.98
N ASN A 576 21.24 20.60 -9.96
CA ASN A 576 21.71 19.66 -8.93
C ASN A 576 20.88 19.66 -7.62
N VAL A 577 20.15 20.73 -7.27
CA VAL A 577 19.16 20.65 -6.16
C VAL A 577 17.98 19.78 -6.58
N ASN A 578 17.53 19.91 -7.83
CA ASN A 578 16.62 18.94 -8.42
C ASN A 578 17.21 17.54 -8.39
N LYS A 579 18.51 17.35 -8.63
CA LYS A 579 19.17 16.04 -8.49
C LYS A 579 19.22 15.51 -7.05
N ILE A 580 19.35 16.37 -6.04
CA ILE A 580 19.30 15.96 -4.61
C ILE A 580 17.87 15.58 -4.24
N VAL A 581 16.91 16.39 -4.67
CA VAL A 581 15.48 16.11 -4.55
C VAL A 581 15.12 14.87 -5.36
N GLU A 582 15.68 14.61 -6.54
CA GLU A 582 15.49 13.39 -7.35
C GLU A 582 16.27 12.18 -6.79
N GLU A 583 17.40 12.35 -6.11
CA GLU A 583 18.14 11.28 -5.43
C GLU A 583 17.46 10.90 -4.09
N VAL A 584 16.75 11.84 -3.45
CA VAL A 584 15.97 11.61 -2.23
C VAL A 584 14.51 11.19 -2.54
N LEU A 585 13.87 11.78 -3.56
CA LEU A 585 12.54 11.42 -4.06
C LEU A 585 12.57 10.27 -5.07
N GLY A 586 13.76 9.83 -5.49
CA GLY A 586 13.92 8.84 -6.55
C GLY A 586 13.43 7.45 -6.21
N VAL A 587 13.24 7.14 -4.93
CA VAL A 587 12.81 5.82 -4.46
C VAL A 587 12.20 6.00 -3.07
N GLU A 588 10.88 6.23 -2.95
CA GLU A 588 10.00 5.60 -1.93
C GLU A 588 8.63 6.32 -1.74
N PRO A 589 7.51 5.57 -1.72
CA PRO A 589 6.21 6.04 -1.26
C PRO A 589 6.24 6.44 0.24
N GLY A 590 5.64 7.59 0.56
CA GLY A 590 5.48 8.06 1.94
C GLY A 590 6.56 9.02 2.46
N LEU A 591 7.48 9.50 1.61
CA LEU A 591 8.48 10.51 1.94
C LEU A 591 8.13 11.91 1.38
N THR A 592 8.11 12.94 2.23
CA THR A 592 7.95 14.35 1.84
C THR A 592 9.18 15.14 2.27
N VAL A 593 9.78 15.88 1.34
CA VAL A 593 10.94 16.76 1.61
C VAL A 593 10.58 18.21 1.35
N MET A 594 10.88 19.10 2.30
CA MET A 594 10.79 20.54 2.13
C MET A 594 12.16 21.19 2.36
N THR A 595 12.51 22.13 1.49
CA THR A 595 13.80 22.84 1.54
C THR A 595 13.56 24.34 1.67
N SER A 596 14.40 25.04 2.43
CA SER A 596 14.27 26.48 2.70
C SER A 596 14.36 27.38 1.45
N SER A 597 15.06 26.94 0.41
CA SER A 597 15.16 27.66 -0.86
C SER A 597 15.48 26.71 -2.02
N SER A 598 15.15 27.12 -3.25
CA SER A 598 15.66 26.46 -4.46
C SER A 598 17.16 26.72 -4.62
N GLY A 599 17.83 25.94 -5.48
CA GLY A 599 19.26 26.15 -5.79
C GLY A 599 19.61 27.49 -6.46
N ARG A 600 18.64 28.37 -6.67
CA ARG A 600 18.81 29.72 -7.24
C ARG A 600 18.44 30.84 -6.26
N GLU A 601 17.99 30.51 -5.06
CA GLU A 601 17.41 31.46 -4.10
C GLU A 601 18.13 31.40 -2.76
N TYR A 602 18.23 32.55 -2.10
CA TYR A 602 18.85 32.67 -0.78
C TYR A 602 17.82 32.40 0.32
N SER A 603 18.18 31.58 1.32
CA SER A 603 17.47 31.56 2.60
C SER A 603 17.77 32.84 3.38
N TYR A 604 16.78 33.41 4.06
CA TYR A 604 16.92 34.68 4.77
C TYR A 604 16.85 34.46 6.27
N GLU A 605 17.79 35.02 7.04
CA GLU A 605 17.73 35.02 8.51
C GLU A 605 17.58 36.46 9.01
N ASN A 606 16.86 36.65 10.12
CA ASN A 606 16.72 37.98 10.73
C ASN A 606 16.87 37.89 12.26
N PRO A 607 17.80 38.64 12.87
CA PRO A 607 17.93 38.70 14.32
C PRO A 607 16.67 39.15 15.06
N LYS A 608 15.75 39.88 14.40
CA LYS A 608 14.44 40.24 14.98
C LYS A 608 13.47 39.07 15.07
N TRP A 609 13.66 38.03 14.26
CA TRP A 609 12.85 36.82 14.28
C TRP A 609 13.44 35.75 15.19
N GLY A 610 14.74 35.80 15.45
CA GLY A 610 15.46 34.78 16.23
C GLY A 610 15.62 33.44 15.49
N HIS A 611 15.21 33.39 14.21
CA HIS A 611 15.12 32.19 13.39
C HIS A 611 15.43 32.49 11.92
N GLY A 612 15.77 31.44 11.16
CA GLY A 612 15.65 31.45 9.70
C GLY A 612 14.21 31.68 9.24
N ALA A 613 14.03 32.30 8.08
CA ALA A 613 12.70 32.65 7.57
C ALA A 613 11.84 31.41 7.30
N PHE A 614 12.47 30.30 6.91
CA PHE A 614 11.83 29.01 6.72
C PHE A 614 11.32 28.46 8.04
N THR A 615 12.19 28.39 9.06
CA THR A 615 11.80 27.98 10.41
C THR A 615 10.71 28.88 10.99
N LYS A 616 10.82 30.21 10.83
CA LYS A 616 9.79 31.15 11.25
C LYS A 616 8.45 30.88 10.58
N ALA A 617 8.44 30.57 9.28
CA ALA A 617 7.21 30.26 8.55
C ALA A 617 6.53 28.98 9.10
N ILE A 618 7.32 27.96 9.42
CA ILE A 618 6.82 26.73 10.05
C ILE A 618 6.19 27.06 11.41
N LEU A 619 6.89 27.82 12.27
CA LEU A 619 6.42 28.15 13.61
C LEU A 619 5.16 29.05 13.58
N GLU A 620 5.19 30.17 12.84
CA GLU A 620 4.05 31.10 12.75
C GLU A 620 2.80 30.42 12.24
N GLY A 621 2.99 29.49 11.31
CA GLY A 621 1.87 28.73 10.80
C GLY A 621 1.34 27.69 11.79
N LEU A 622 2.21 26.98 12.51
CA LEU A 622 1.78 26.05 13.56
C LEU A 622 1.05 26.79 14.69
N ASP A 623 1.33 28.09 14.87
CA ASP A 623 0.64 28.97 15.81
C ASP A 623 -0.70 29.52 15.27
N GLY A 624 -1.16 29.04 14.12
CA GLY A 624 -2.46 29.44 13.54
C GLY A 624 -2.44 30.83 12.91
N GLN A 625 -1.28 31.52 12.80
CA GLN A 625 -1.20 32.81 12.10
C GLN A 625 -1.37 32.69 10.58
N ALA A 626 -1.56 31.47 10.09
CA ALA A 626 -1.97 31.22 8.73
C ALA A 626 -3.50 31.37 8.53
N ASP A 627 -4.31 31.48 9.60
CA ASP A 627 -5.79 31.64 9.60
C ASP A 627 -6.19 33.10 9.41
N LEU A 628 -6.29 33.52 8.15
CA LEU A 628 -6.72 34.88 7.83
C LEU A 628 -8.23 35.02 7.61
N ASP A 629 -9.00 33.93 7.53
CA ASP A 629 -10.47 33.96 7.46
C ASP A 629 -11.18 33.60 8.77
N LEU A 630 -10.42 33.29 9.83
CA LEU A 630 -10.88 33.03 11.19
C LEU A 630 -11.84 31.84 11.27
N ASP A 631 -11.63 30.82 10.45
CA ASP A 631 -12.47 29.62 10.44
C ASP A 631 -12.02 28.55 11.46
N GLU A 632 -10.99 28.87 12.26
CA GLU A 632 -10.40 28.02 13.30
C GLU A 632 -9.77 26.72 12.76
N VAL A 633 -9.42 26.67 11.46
CA VAL A 633 -8.73 25.55 10.80
C VAL A 633 -7.30 25.92 10.47
#